data_AF-A0A1G1L119-F1
#
_entry.id   AF-A0A1G1L119-F1
#
_cell.length_a   1.000
_cell.length_b   1.000
_cell.length_c   1.000
_cell.angle_alpha   90.00
_cell.angle_beta   90.00
_cell.angle_gamma   90.00
#
_symmetry.space_group_name_H-M   'P 1'
#
loop_
_entity.id
_entity.type
_entity.pdbx_description
1 polymer ?
#
loop_
_entity_poly.entity_id
_entity_poly.type
_entity_poly.pdbx_seq_one_letter_code
_entity_poly.pdbx_strand_id
1 'polypeptide(L)'
;MLDVCFYMKTMTLKENLGADGKIARQIARRILESARSRNPVVYGIETTNDCRMKCEICPRTKKINRPVQDLDMKAFKKIAEQIRPFSKKLWRQWETFVKETYQILPDEMNENHFFLYIIPKVLVLHGYGDPLLDDSIGEKIKILTKRHIKSYFSCHPLAFNMEKIVECFENELTYLKFSASSLNHPGFLAQVDDLLAIKKQKGYATKLVMAMVDINHSGQKNELAMLKRKYIPQGVYVYLKSQDQRWYRNHPAESRAIHWNEFCQFPWSSMSIHSDGSVVPCCTIYNHEMILGNTAREKLKAIWNGTSYKKFREQHIIMNAKSKCTTRCDMKLIGEWIGA
;
A
#
# COMPACT_ATOMS: atom_id res chain seq x y z
N MET A 1 1.82 -6.32 0.59
CA MET A 1 2.04 -7.03 1.87
C MET A 1 3.06 -6.30 2.72
N LEU A 2 3.04 -6.52 4.03
CA LEU A 2 4.00 -5.96 4.99
C LEU A 2 4.52 -7.11 5.86
N ASP A 3 5.82 -7.12 6.18
CA ASP A 3 6.39 -8.14 7.09
C ASP A 3 5.83 -7.98 8.51
N VAL A 4 4.76 -8.73 8.80
CA VAL A 4 4.10 -8.73 10.12
C VAL A 4 5.03 -9.18 11.24
N CYS A 5 6.03 -10.02 10.96
CA CYS A 5 7.00 -10.43 11.96
C CYS A 5 7.90 -9.25 12.37
N PHE A 6 8.30 -8.41 11.42
CA PHE A 6 9.06 -7.20 11.72
C PHE A 6 8.25 -6.25 12.62
N TYR A 7 6.98 -6.00 12.29
CA TYR A 7 6.10 -5.15 13.08
C TYR A 7 5.96 -5.67 14.53
N MET A 8 5.74 -6.97 14.71
CA MET A 8 5.64 -7.57 16.04
C MET A 8 6.97 -7.49 16.82
N LYS A 9 8.10 -7.85 16.19
CA LYS A 9 9.42 -7.87 16.85
C LYS A 9 9.94 -6.49 17.24
N THR A 10 9.47 -5.44 16.59
CA THR A 10 9.88 -4.06 16.87
C THR A 10 8.91 -3.31 17.78
N MET A 11 7.88 -3.99 18.31
CA MET A 11 6.87 -3.30 19.13
C MET A 11 7.46 -2.69 20.39
N THR A 12 8.26 -3.46 21.15
CA THR A 12 8.94 -2.95 22.33
C THR A 12 9.86 -1.78 22.01
N LEU A 13 10.51 -1.77 20.83
CA LEU A 13 11.28 -0.60 20.41
C LEU A 13 10.34 0.61 20.31
N LYS A 14 9.24 0.49 19.56
CA LYS A 14 8.28 1.58 19.33
C LYS A 14 7.67 2.15 20.61
N GLU A 15 7.32 1.31 21.58
CA GLU A 15 6.78 1.75 22.89
C GLU A 15 7.79 2.58 23.70
N ASN A 16 9.09 2.30 23.52
CA ASN A 16 10.15 3.03 24.21
C ASN A 16 10.59 4.31 23.47
N LEU A 17 10.18 4.51 22.20
CA LEU A 17 10.48 5.73 21.44
C LEU A 17 9.55 6.86 21.91
N GLY A 18 9.90 7.50 23.03
CA GLY A 18 9.10 8.61 23.59
C GLY A 18 9.33 8.89 25.07
N ALA A 19 9.90 7.95 25.82
CA ALA A 19 10.25 8.13 27.23
C ALA A 19 11.64 8.77 27.36
N ASP A 20 11.81 10.06 27.03
CA ASP A 20 12.98 10.96 27.20
C ASP A 20 14.39 10.45 26.79
N GLY A 21 14.51 9.21 26.35
CA GLY A 21 15.74 8.51 26.10
C GLY A 21 15.93 8.34 24.60
N LYS A 22 16.98 8.98 24.08
CA LYS A 22 17.48 8.63 22.76
C LYS A 22 18.10 7.23 22.80
N ILE A 23 17.78 6.36 21.85
CA ILE A 23 18.42 5.05 21.74
C ILE A 23 19.78 5.20 21.04
N ALA A 24 20.82 4.56 21.58
CA ALA A 24 22.13 4.57 20.92
C ALA A 24 22.04 3.96 19.52
N ARG A 25 22.64 4.62 18.53
CA ARG A 25 22.58 4.24 17.11
C ARG A 25 22.90 2.77 16.84
N GLN A 26 23.93 2.25 17.52
CA GLN A 26 24.35 0.85 17.35
C GLN A 26 23.30 -0.13 17.88
N ILE A 27 22.60 0.21 18.97
CA ILE A 27 21.53 -0.60 19.55
C ILE A 27 20.33 -0.60 18.60
N ALA A 28 19.89 0.59 18.13
CA ALA A 28 18.80 0.69 17.16
C ALA A 28 19.09 -0.12 15.89
N ARG A 29 20.30 0.01 15.33
CA ARG A 29 20.74 -0.77 14.16
C ARG A 29 20.66 -2.27 14.43
N ARG A 30 21.13 -2.73 15.60
CA ARG A 30 21.12 -4.14 15.98
C ARG A 30 19.69 -4.69 16.08
N ILE A 31 18.78 -3.95 16.73
CA ILE A 31 17.37 -4.36 16.89
C ILE A 31 16.67 -4.44 15.52
N LEU A 32 16.80 -3.42 14.68
CA LEU A 32 16.14 -3.38 13.37
C LEU A 32 16.66 -4.49 12.44
N GLU A 33 17.97 -4.72 12.40
CA GLU A 33 18.56 -5.78 11.57
C GLU A 33 18.31 -7.20 12.11
N SER A 34 18.16 -7.38 13.43
CA SER A 34 17.79 -8.69 14.01
C SER A 34 16.30 -9.00 13.83
N ALA A 35 15.45 -7.98 13.82
CA ALA A 35 14.02 -8.13 13.56
C ALA A 35 13.73 -8.44 12.08
N ARG A 36 14.50 -7.85 11.15
CA ARG A 36 14.30 -7.96 9.71
C ARG A 36 14.44 -9.39 9.17
N SER A 37 13.46 -9.81 8.36
CA SER A 37 13.58 -11.04 7.57
C SER A 37 14.66 -10.95 6.48
N ARG A 38 15.40 -12.04 6.27
CA ARG A 38 16.32 -12.18 5.11
C ARG A 38 15.60 -12.47 3.81
N ASN A 39 14.32 -12.88 3.84
CA ASN A 39 13.48 -13.03 2.67
C ASN A 39 12.57 -11.80 2.57
N PRO A 40 12.58 -11.05 1.46
CA PRO A 40 11.79 -9.83 1.34
C PRO A 40 10.29 -10.13 1.27
N VAL A 41 9.51 -9.18 1.76
CA VAL A 41 8.08 -9.08 1.49
C VAL A 41 7.86 -8.00 0.43
N VAL A 42 7.02 -8.27 -0.56
CA VAL A 42 6.65 -7.28 -1.58
C VAL A 42 5.37 -6.57 -1.13
N TYR A 43 5.47 -5.26 -0.98
CA TYR A 43 4.33 -4.38 -0.72
C TYR A 43 3.39 -4.37 -1.91
N GLY A 44 3.92 -3.94 -3.05
CA GLY A 44 3.15 -3.83 -4.27
C GLY A 44 4.00 -3.87 -5.52
N ILE A 45 3.30 -4.12 -6.62
CA ILE A 45 3.80 -4.13 -7.98
C ILE A 45 2.96 -3.12 -8.75
N GLU A 46 3.60 -2.09 -9.28
CA GLU A 46 2.98 -1.17 -10.23
C GLU A 46 2.81 -1.91 -11.55
N THR A 47 1.59 -2.35 -11.82
CA THR A 47 1.22 -3.13 -13.02
C THR A 47 1.25 -2.28 -14.29
N THR A 48 0.86 -1.01 -14.13
CA THR A 48 1.01 0.06 -15.10
C THR A 48 1.29 1.36 -14.36
N ASN A 49 2.04 2.25 -14.99
CA ASN A 49 2.10 3.64 -14.60
C ASN A 49 1.31 4.52 -15.59
N ASP A 50 0.36 4.00 -16.37
CA ASP A 50 -0.62 4.82 -17.09
C ASP A 50 -1.79 5.21 -16.18
N CYS A 51 -2.27 6.43 -16.29
CA CYS A 51 -3.43 6.95 -15.59
C CYS A 51 -3.89 8.23 -16.29
N ARG A 52 -5.18 8.24 -16.67
CA ARG A 52 -5.84 9.33 -17.41
C ARG A 52 -6.31 10.48 -16.52
N MET A 53 -6.17 10.34 -15.20
CA MET A 53 -6.68 11.29 -14.22
C MET A 53 -5.58 12.26 -13.79
N LYS A 54 -5.95 13.53 -13.64
CA LYS A 54 -5.06 14.62 -13.21
C LYS A 54 -5.38 15.08 -11.79
N CYS A 55 -5.40 14.15 -10.85
CA CYS A 55 -5.74 14.46 -9.46
C CYS A 55 -4.77 15.49 -8.87
N GLU A 56 -5.30 16.51 -8.20
CA GLU A 56 -4.51 17.57 -7.58
C GLU A 56 -3.58 17.05 -6.48
N ILE A 57 -4.05 16.04 -5.74
CA ILE A 57 -3.35 15.37 -4.63
C ILE A 57 -2.28 14.37 -5.09
N CYS A 58 -2.20 14.06 -6.39
CA CYS A 58 -1.30 13.02 -6.89
C CYS A 58 -0.01 13.66 -7.45
N PRO A 59 1.19 13.21 -7.04
CA PRO A 59 2.44 13.73 -7.61
C PRO A 59 2.58 13.37 -9.10
N ARG A 60 1.85 12.35 -9.59
CA ARG A 60 1.85 11.96 -11.02
C ARG A 60 1.71 13.16 -11.94
N THR A 61 0.69 13.96 -11.70
CA THR A 61 0.26 15.04 -12.59
C THR A 61 1.35 16.08 -12.83
N LYS A 62 2.25 16.31 -11.87
CA LYS A 62 3.24 17.40 -11.94
C LYS A 62 4.70 16.97 -11.75
N LYS A 63 4.96 15.75 -11.27
CA LYS A 63 6.30 15.34 -10.81
C LYS A 63 6.80 14.03 -11.39
N ILE A 64 5.94 13.16 -11.91
CA ILE A 64 6.43 11.92 -12.53
C ILE A 64 7.06 12.23 -13.89
N ASN A 65 8.28 11.75 -14.09
CA ASN A 65 9.05 11.91 -15.34
C ASN A 65 9.49 10.57 -15.95
N ARG A 66 8.96 9.45 -15.43
CA ARG A 66 9.18 8.12 -16.00
C ARG A 66 8.35 7.96 -17.28
N PRO A 67 8.85 7.27 -18.31
CA PRO A 67 8.05 6.86 -19.46
C PRO A 67 6.82 6.05 -19.03
N VAL A 68 5.70 6.22 -19.74
CA VAL A 68 4.51 5.40 -19.51
C VAL A 68 4.76 4.00 -20.07
N GLN A 69 4.54 2.97 -19.25
CA GLN A 69 4.71 1.58 -19.61
C GLN A 69 4.00 0.65 -18.62
N ASP A 70 3.65 -0.52 -19.14
CA ASP A 70 3.13 -1.64 -18.36
C ASP A 70 4.26 -2.58 -17.95
N LEU A 71 4.07 -3.25 -16.82
CA LEU A 71 4.94 -4.34 -16.43
C LEU A 71 4.67 -5.56 -17.30
N ASP A 72 5.69 -5.96 -18.06
CA ASP A 72 5.66 -7.14 -18.91
C ASP A 72 5.23 -8.41 -18.14
N MET A 73 4.45 -9.26 -18.80
CA MET A 73 3.88 -10.47 -18.21
C MET A 73 4.96 -11.49 -17.80
N LYS A 74 6.05 -11.62 -18.58
CA LYS A 74 7.16 -12.53 -18.23
C LYS A 74 7.91 -12.00 -17.00
N ALA A 75 8.12 -10.68 -16.90
CA ALA A 75 8.65 -10.05 -15.70
C ALA A 75 7.73 -10.28 -14.49
N PHE A 76 6.42 -10.06 -14.64
CA PHE A 76 5.44 -10.28 -13.57
C PHE A 76 5.45 -11.72 -13.05
N LYS A 77 5.47 -12.72 -13.94
CA LYS A 77 5.56 -14.14 -13.57
C LYS A 77 6.81 -14.43 -12.71
N LYS A 78 7.99 -13.97 -13.16
CA LYS A 78 9.25 -14.13 -12.41
C LYS A 78 9.22 -13.47 -11.04
N ILE A 79 8.52 -12.34 -10.90
CA ILE A 79 8.35 -11.66 -9.62
C ILE A 79 7.41 -12.47 -8.72
N ALA A 80 6.23 -12.86 -9.22
CA ALA A 80 5.22 -13.63 -8.49
C ALA A 80 5.76 -14.99 -8.00
N GLU A 81 6.67 -15.62 -8.74
CA GLU A 81 7.38 -16.84 -8.35
C GLU A 81 8.18 -16.73 -7.06
N GLN A 82 8.57 -15.51 -6.68
CA GLN A 82 9.39 -15.22 -5.50
C GLN A 82 8.54 -14.79 -4.28
N ILE A 83 7.23 -14.61 -4.45
CA ILE A 83 6.32 -14.12 -3.42
C ILE A 83 5.56 -15.29 -2.79
N ARG A 84 5.36 -15.27 -1.46
CA ARG A 84 4.57 -16.27 -0.72
C ARG A 84 3.60 -15.56 0.24
N PRO A 85 2.37 -16.08 0.41
CA PRO A 85 1.46 -15.60 1.44
C PRO A 85 1.95 -16.00 2.83
N PHE A 86 1.46 -15.31 3.87
CA PHE A 86 1.70 -15.73 5.25
C PHE A 86 0.95 -17.01 5.60
N SER A 87 1.53 -17.82 6.48
CA SER A 87 0.86 -19.03 6.99
C SER A 87 -0.36 -18.67 7.84
N LYS A 88 -1.36 -19.55 7.89
CA LYS A 88 -2.53 -19.37 8.76
C LYS A 88 -2.15 -19.17 10.24
N LYS A 89 -1.09 -19.85 10.70
CA LYS A 89 -0.55 -19.72 12.07
C LYS A 89 -0.01 -18.31 12.31
N LEU A 90 0.84 -17.81 11.41
CA LEU A 90 1.41 -16.46 11.53
C LEU A 90 0.32 -15.39 11.44
N TRP A 91 -0.68 -15.59 10.58
CA TRP A 91 -1.80 -14.66 10.45
C TRP A 91 -2.59 -14.56 11.76
N ARG A 92 -2.90 -15.67 12.42
CA ARG A 92 -3.59 -15.65 13.73
C ARG A 92 -2.78 -14.91 14.79
N GLN A 93 -1.46 -15.12 14.82
CA GLN A 93 -0.56 -14.38 15.73
C GLN A 93 -0.61 -12.88 15.48
N TRP A 94 -0.63 -12.48 14.21
CA TRP A 94 -0.77 -11.08 13.82
C TRP A 94 -2.13 -10.49 14.25
N GLU A 95 -3.24 -11.21 14.05
CA GLU A 95 -4.58 -10.75 14.47
C GLU A 95 -4.65 -10.55 16.00
N THR A 96 -4.11 -11.49 16.78
CA THR A 96 -4.00 -11.35 18.24
C THR A 96 -3.16 -10.13 18.62
N PHE A 97 -1.97 -9.97 18.03
CA PHE A 97 -1.11 -8.82 18.27
C PHE A 97 -1.81 -7.50 17.93
N VAL A 98 -2.52 -7.42 16.81
CA VAL A 98 -3.20 -6.18 16.42
C VAL A 98 -4.31 -5.81 17.40
N LYS A 99 -5.08 -6.79 17.85
CA LYS A 99 -6.13 -6.61 18.85
C LYS A 99 -5.56 -6.14 20.19
N GLU A 100 -4.49 -6.76 20.67
CA GLU A 100 -3.91 -6.48 21.98
C GLU A 100 -3.13 -5.16 22.00
N THR A 101 -2.37 -4.86 20.94
CA THR A 101 -1.48 -3.71 20.88
C THR A 101 -2.14 -2.44 20.34
N TYR A 102 -2.89 -2.54 19.23
CA TYR A 102 -3.51 -1.36 18.62
C TYR A 102 -4.99 -1.19 19.00
N GLN A 103 -5.58 -2.17 19.69
CA GLN A 103 -7.00 -2.15 20.07
C GLN A 103 -7.95 -2.03 18.86
N ILE A 104 -7.53 -2.56 17.70
CA ILE A 104 -8.33 -2.58 16.48
C ILE A 104 -8.86 -4.00 16.25
N LEU A 105 -10.18 -4.13 16.14
CA LEU A 105 -10.88 -5.40 15.95
C LEU A 105 -10.95 -5.83 14.48
N PRO A 106 -11.02 -7.15 14.17
CA PRO A 106 -10.99 -7.68 12.80
C PRO A 106 -12.21 -7.36 11.92
N ASP A 107 -13.29 -6.86 12.51
CA ASP A 107 -14.56 -6.53 11.87
C ASP A 107 -14.79 -5.01 11.71
N GLU A 108 -13.84 -4.19 12.16
CA GLU A 108 -13.90 -2.74 12.01
C GLU A 108 -13.81 -2.29 10.54
N MET A 109 -14.32 -1.08 10.28
CA MET A 109 -14.24 -0.43 8.96
C MET A 109 -13.68 0.99 9.07
N ASN A 110 -12.36 1.09 9.22
CA ASN A 110 -11.63 2.36 9.22
C ASN A 110 -10.26 2.22 8.53
N GLU A 111 -9.53 3.33 8.44
CA GLU A 111 -8.21 3.36 7.79
C GLU A 111 -7.18 2.45 8.48
N ASN A 112 -7.18 2.42 9.81
CA ASN A 112 -6.22 1.66 10.59
C ASN A 112 -6.49 0.15 10.49
N HIS A 113 -7.76 -0.26 10.55
CA HIS A 113 -8.14 -1.63 10.25
C HIS A 113 -7.73 -2.03 8.83
N PHE A 114 -7.97 -1.18 7.82
CA PHE A 114 -7.55 -1.47 6.45
C PHE A 114 -6.02 -1.66 6.35
N PHE A 115 -5.26 -0.81 7.01
CA PHE A 115 -3.80 -0.89 7.06
C PHE A 115 -3.28 -2.13 7.80
N LEU A 116 -3.91 -2.53 8.91
CA LEU A 116 -3.42 -3.62 9.77
C LEU A 116 -3.96 -5.00 9.36
N TYR A 117 -5.21 -5.12 8.91
CA TYR A 117 -5.82 -6.42 8.59
C TYR A 117 -5.86 -6.74 7.08
N ILE A 118 -5.85 -5.73 6.20
CA ILE A 118 -5.97 -5.96 4.75
C ILE A 118 -4.61 -5.85 4.06
N ILE A 119 -3.93 -4.70 4.17
CA ILE A 119 -2.67 -4.44 3.46
C ILE A 119 -1.57 -5.50 3.68
N PRO A 120 -1.36 -6.06 4.89
CA PRO A 120 -0.32 -7.06 5.09
C PRO A 120 -0.64 -8.38 4.37
N LYS A 121 -1.92 -8.68 4.16
CA LYS A 121 -2.42 -9.94 3.60
C LYS A 121 -2.46 -9.96 2.08
N VAL A 122 -2.41 -8.80 1.43
CA VAL A 122 -2.63 -8.67 -0.02
C VAL A 122 -1.40 -8.12 -0.73
N LEU A 123 -1.16 -8.58 -1.95
CA LEU A 123 -0.23 -7.93 -2.88
C LEU A 123 -0.96 -6.75 -3.56
N VAL A 124 -0.40 -5.56 -3.42
CA VAL A 124 -0.95 -4.33 -4.00
C VAL A 124 -0.55 -4.27 -5.49
N LEU A 125 -1.51 -4.12 -6.39
CA LEU A 125 -1.28 -4.13 -7.85
C LEU A 125 -1.36 -2.75 -8.51
N HIS A 126 -1.17 -1.68 -7.74
CA HIS A 126 -1.12 -0.32 -8.25
C HIS A 126 0.09 0.43 -7.68
N GLY A 127 0.47 1.49 -8.39
CA GLY A 127 1.42 2.50 -7.96
C GLY A 127 0.82 3.88 -8.24
N TYR A 128 1.40 4.59 -9.21
CA TYR A 128 0.90 5.89 -9.67
C TYR A 128 0.11 5.82 -10.99
N GLY A 129 -0.11 4.61 -11.50
CA GLY A 129 -1.07 4.32 -12.58
C GLY A 129 -2.41 3.80 -12.05
N ASP A 130 -3.37 3.63 -12.96
CA ASP A 130 -4.66 3.00 -12.72
C ASP A 130 -4.67 1.59 -13.35
N PRO A 131 -4.76 0.51 -12.55
CA PRO A 131 -4.64 -0.85 -13.06
C PRO A 131 -5.72 -1.26 -14.06
N LEU A 132 -6.85 -0.54 -14.14
CA LEU A 132 -7.83 -0.80 -15.19
C LEU A 132 -7.34 -0.36 -16.59
N LEU A 133 -6.20 0.31 -16.71
CA LEU A 133 -5.55 0.59 -17.98
C LEU A 133 -4.53 -0.48 -18.40
N ASP A 134 -4.15 -1.40 -17.51
CA ASP A 134 -3.30 -2.55 -17.85
C ASP A 134 -4.15 -3.65 -18.46
N ASP A 135 -4.05 -3.88 -19.77
CA ASP A 135 -4.84 -4.90 -20.49
C ASP A 135 -4.59 -6.33 -20.02
N SER A 136 -3.52 -6.55 -19.25
CA SER A 136 -3.17 -7.86 -18.72
C SER A 136 -3.49 -8.04 -17.24
N ILE A 137 -4.24 -7.11 -16.62
CA ILE A 137 -4.52 -7.11 -15.18
C ILE A 137 -5.27 -8.38 -14.73
N GLY A 138 -6.24 -8.88 -15.50
CA GLY A 138 -6.99 -10.10 -15.19
C GLY A 138 -6.08 -11.34 -15.15
N GLU A 139 -5.22 -11.51 -16.16
CA GLU A 139 -4.25 -12.62 -16.19
C GLU A 139 -3.19 -12.50 -15.09
N LYS A 140 -2.75 -11.27 -14.75
CA LYS A 140 -1.86 -11.03 -13.58
C LYS A 140 -2.53 -11.48 -12.28
N ILE A 141 -3.82 -11.17 -12.09
CA ILE A 141 -4.60 -11.62 -10.95
C ILE A 141 -4.71 -13.15 -10.93
N LYS A 142 -5.01 -13.79 -12.07
CA LYS A 142 -5.08 -15.25 -12.21
C LYS A 142 -3.79 -15.96 -11.79
N ILE A 143 -2.63 -15.40 -12.17
CA ILE A 143 -1.31 -15.92 -11.79
C ILE A 143 -1.14 -15.89 -10.26
N LEU A 144 -1.59 -14.81 -9.60
CA LEU A 144 -1.51 -14.70 -8.13
C LEU A 144 -2.47 -15.66 -7.44
N THR A 145 -3.69 -15.78 -7.95
CA THR A 145 -4.72 -16.70 -7.46
C THR A 145 -4.24 -18.15 -7.47
N LYS A 146 -3.65 -18.61 -8.58
CA LYS A 146 -3.04 -19.96 -8.70
C LYS A 146 -1.92 -20.21 -7.68
N ARG A 147 -1.35 -19.15 -7.11
CA ARG A 147 -0.28 -19.21 -6.10
C ARG A 147 -0.79 -18.92 -4.69
N HIS A 148 -2.11 -18.84 -4.52
CA HIS A 148 -2.79 -18.49 -3.26
C HIS A 148 -2.35 -17.14 -2.70
N ILE A 149 -1.94 -16.21 -3.57
CA ILE A 149 -1.59 -14.83 -3.20
C ILE A 149 -2.83 -13.97 -3.40
N LYS A 150 -3.33 -13.40 -2.30
CA LYS A 150 -4.45 -12.46 -2.35
C LYS A 150 -3.99 -11.15 -3.01
N SER A 151 -4.83 -10.61 -3.88
CA SER A 151 -4.52 -9.42 -4.68
C SER A 151 -5.50 -8.28 -4.38
N TYR A 152 -5.00 -7.06 -4.50
CA TYR A 152 -5.76 -5.86 -4.25
C TYR A 152 -5.29 -4.74 -5.18
N PHE A 153 -6.22 -3.97 -5.72
CA PHE A 153 -5.87 -2.68 -6.30
C PHE A 153 -6.90 -1.59 -6.02
N SER A 154 -6.44 -0.35 -6.15
CA SER A 154 -7.28 0.83 -6.15
C SER A 154 -7.33 1.41 -7.56
N CYS A 155 -8.51 1.85 -7.98
CA CYS A 155 -8.72 2.63 -9.19
C CYS A 155 -9.51 3.90 -8.87
N HIS A 156 -9.50 4.84 -9.80
CA HIS A 156 -10.33 6.04 -9.72
C HIS A 156 -11.74 5.74 -10.28
N PRO A 157 -12.82 6.34 -9.73
CA PRO A 157 -14.16 6.21 -10.30
C PRO A 157 -14.27 6.47 -11.80
N LEU A 158 -13.53 7.45 -12.33
CA LEU A 158 -13.52 7.76 -13.78
C LEU A 158 -12.83 6.71 -14.66
N ALA A 159 -12.04 5.80 -14.08
CA ALA A 159 -11.46 4.68 -14.81
C ALA A 159 -12.36 3.44 -14.83
N PHE A 160 -13.58 3.55 -14.27
CA PHE A 160 -14.51 2.44 -14.16
C PHE A 160 -14.77 1.81 -15.54
N ASN A 161 -14.46 0.52 -15.65
CA ASN A 161 -14.74 -0.30 -16.81
C ASN A 161 -15.39 -1.60 -16.32
N MET A 162 -16.68 -1.77 -16.62
CA MET A 162 -17.47 -2.90 -16.10
C MET A 162 -16.90 -4.25 -16.54
N GLU A 163 -16.60 -4.40 -17.83
CA GLU A 163 -16.09 -5.64 -18.42
C GLU A 163 -14.77 -6.06 -17.77
N LYS A 164 -13.82 -5.13 -17.69
CA LYS A 164 -12.50 -5.38 -17.10
C LYS A 164 -12.55 -5.66 -15.60
N ILE A 165 -13.46 -5.00 -14.89
CA ILE A 165 -13.70 -5.28 -13.47
C ILE A 165 -14.28 -6.70 -13.28
N VAL A 166 -15.24 -7.10 -14.12
CA VAL A 166 -15.83 -8.45 -14.08
C VAL A 166 -14.77 -9.50 -14.41
N GLU A 167 -13.92 -9.27 -15.41
CA GLU A 167 -12.77 -10.14 -15.71
C GLU A 167 -11.85 -10.30 -14.49
N CYS A 168 -11.60 -9.22 -13.74
CA CYS A 168 -10.82 -9.29 -12.50
C CYS A 168 -11.52 -10.14 -11.43
N PHE A 169 -12.86 -10.10 -11.34
CA PHE A 169 -13.62 -10.89 -10.38
C PHE A 169 -13.63 -12.38 -10.73
N GLU A 170 -13.75 -12.70 -12.02
CA GLU A 170 -13.64 -14.06 -12.55
C GLU A 170 -12.29 -14.69 -12.23
N ASN A 171 -11.23 -13.89 -12.22
CA ASN A 171 -9.88 -14.33 -11.84
C ASN A 171 -9.61 -14.28 -10.32
N GLU A 172 -10.65 -14.08 -9.50
CA GLU A 172 -10.61 -14.06 -8.03
C GLU A 172 -9.82 -12.90 -7.40
N LEU A 173 -9.92 -11.69 -7.97
CA LEU A 173 -9.46 -10.47 -7.29
C LEU A 173 -10.00 -10.43 -5.86
N THR A 174 -9.14 -10.23 -4.86
CA THR A 174 -9.58 -10.28 -3.46
C THR A 174 -10.29 -8.98 -3.04
N TYR A 175 -9.69 -7.83 -3.36
CA TYR A 175 -10.25 -6.52 -3.04
C TYR A 175 -10.16 -5.57 -4.24
N LEU A 176 -11.27 -4.93 -4.58
CA LEU A 176 -11.33 -3.80 -5.51
C LEU A 176 -11.65 -2.54 -4.71
N LYS A 177 -10.78 -1.52 -4.78
CA LYS A 177 -11.04 -0.22 -4.17
C LYS A 177 -11.28 0.87 -5.19
N PHE A 178 -12.32 1.65 -4.92
CA PHE A 178 -12.50 2.96 -5.54
C PHE A 178 -12.01 4.02 -4.57
N SER A 179 -11.06 4.84 -5.01
CA SER A 179 -10.58 6.00 -4.25
C SER A 179 -11.11 7.27 -4.88
N ALA A 180 -11.92 8.02 -4.12
CA ALA A 180 -12.53 9.27 -4.58
C ALA A 180 -12.35 10.36 -3.53
N SER A 181 -12.10 11.61 -3.93
CA SER A 181 -12.12 12.75 -3.02
C SER A 181 -13.51 13.41 -2.94
N SER A 182 -14.38 13.14 -3.91
CA SER A 182 -15.76 13.61 -3.98
C SER A 182 -16.63 12.60 -4.74
N LEU A 183 -17.94 12.64 -4.51
CA LEU A 183 -18.95 11.86 -5.22
C LEU A 183 -19.50 12.53 -6.48
N ASN A 184 -18.92 13.65 -6.92
CA ASN A 184 -19.34 14.40 -8.11
C ASN A 184 -18.93 13.72 -9.44
N HIS A 185 -19.02 12.39 -9.49
CA HIS A 185 -18.78 11.60 -10.70
C HIS A 185 -20.13 11.04 -11.19
N PRO A 186 -20.74 11.66 -12.22
CA PRO A 186 -22.04 11.23 -12.74
C PRO A 186 -22.02 9.74 -13.10
N GLY A 187 -23.07 9.02 -12.69
CA GLY A 187 -23.23 7.60 -13.00
C GLY A 187 -22.40 6.63 -12.13
N PHE A 188 -21.36 7.07 -11.42
CA PHE A 188 -20.48 6.16 -10.66
C PHE A 188 -21.24 5.31 -9.63
N LEU A 189 -22.15 5.92 -8.86
CA LEU A 189 -22.91 5.18 -7.84
C LEU A 189 -23.86 4.15 -8.47
N ALA A 190 -24.47 4.47 -9.61
CA ALA A 190 -25.30 3.54 -10.37
C ALA A 190 -24.46 2.39 -10.93
N GLN A 191 -23.27 2.68 -11.48
CA GLN A 191 -22.33 1.65 -11.94
C GLN A 191 -21.90 0.70 -10.81
N VAL A 192 -21.71 1.23 -9.59
CA VAL A 192 -21.41 0.37 -8.43
C VAL A 192 -22.63 -0.47 -8.02
N ASP A 193 -23.84 0.07 -8.10
CA ASP A 193 -25.06 -0.69 -7.81
C ASP A 193 -25.22 -1.85 -8.83
N ASP A 194 -24.98 -1.60 -10.11
CA ASP A 194 -24.98 -2.63 -11.17
C ASP A 194 -23.88 -3.68 -10.93
N LEU A 195 -22.68 -3.24 -10.54
CA LEU A 195 -21.56 -4.12 -10.22
C LEU A 195 -21.87 -5.03 -9.03
N LEU A 196 -22.54 -4.50 -8.00
CA LEU A 196 -22.99 -5.28 -6.84
C LEU A 196 -24.05 -6.32 -7.24
N ALA A 197 -24.96 -5.96 -8.16
CA ALA A 197 -25.95 -6.89 -8.70
C ALA A 197 -25.28 -8.04 -9.46
N ILE A 198 -24.35 -7.73 -10.38
CA ILE A 198 -23.56 -8.73 -11.12
C ILE A 198 -22.79 -9.63 -10.14
N LYS A 199 -22.10 -9.03 -9.16
CA LYS A 199 -21.36 -9.76 -8.13
C LYS A 199 -22.24 -10.74 -7.36
N LYS A 200 -23.44 -10.33 -6.96
CA LYS A 200 -24.40 -11.19 -6.26
C LYS A 200 -24.92 -12.30 -7.17
N GLN A 201 -25.29 -11.98 -8.42
CA GLN A 201 -25.81 -12.93 -9.40
C GLN A 201 -24.81 -14.02 -9.75
N LYS A 202 -23.54 -13.65 -9.95
CA LYS A 202 -22.46 -14.55 -10.36
C LYS A 202 -21.72 -15.21 -9.18
N GLY A 203 -22.00 -14.78 -7.95
CA GLY A 203 -21.39 -15.33 -6.75
C GLY A 203 -19.91 -14.99 -6.56
N TYR A 204 -19.41 -13.89 -7.15
CA TYR A 204 -18.00 -13.51 -7.00
C TYR A 204 -17.67 -13.18 -5.54
N ALA A 205 -16.49 -13.57 -5.06
CA ALA A 205 -16.08 -13.36 -3.67
C ALA A 205 -15.44 -11.98 -3.40
N THR A 206 -15.01 -11.26 -4.44
CA THR A 206 -14.27 -9.99 -4.37
C THR A 206 -14.94 -8.97 -3.44
N LYS A 207 -14.20 -8.38 -2.51
CA LYS A 207 -14.72 -7.34 -1.62
C LYS A 207 -14.56 -5.96 -2.26
N LEU A 208 -15.66 -5.22 -2.37
CA LEU A 208 -15.62 -3.83 -2.79
C LEU A 208 -15.24 -2.92 -1.61
N VAL A 209 -14.43 -1.92 -1.91
CA VAL A 209 -13.95 -0.93 -0.95
C VAL A 209 -14.20 0.46 -1.53
N MET A 210 -14.86 1.33 -0.78
CA MET A 210 -14.95 2.75 -1.07
C MET A 210 -14.11 3.53 -0.06
N ALA A 211 -13.01 4.10 -0.54
CA ALA A 211 -12.18 4.98 0.26
C ALA A 211 -12.39 6.42 -0.17
N MET A 212 -12.90 7.23 0.74
CA MET A 212 -12.97 8.66 0.52
C MET A 212 -11.67 9.32 0.98
N VAL A 213 -10.95 10.00 0.09
CA VAL A 213 -9.71 10.70 0.47
C VAL A 213 -10.07 11.99 1.17
N ASP A 214 -9.63 12.15 2.41
CA ASP A 214 -9.92 13.29 3.26
C ASP A 214 -9.23 14.55 2.72
N ILE A 215 -9.98 15.39 2.03
CA ILE A 215 -9.49 16.69 1.51
C ILE A 215 -10.08 17.86 2.31
N ASN A 216 -10.78 17.56 3.42
CA ASN A 216 -11.44 18.51 4.30
C ASN A 216 -12.35 19.51 3.56
N HIS A 217 -13.10 19.04 2.56
CA HIS A 217 -14.09 19.87 1.86
C HIS A 217 -15.43 19.88 2.60
N SER A 218 -16.23 20.95 2.43
CA SER A 218 -17.42 21.22 3.25
C SER A 218 -18.50 20.13 3.18
N GLY A 219 -18.64 19.44 2.05
CA GLY A 219 -19.63 18.36 1.85
C GLY A 219 -19.14 16.97 2.27
N GLN A 220 -17.85 16.81 2.60
CA GLN A 220 -17.21 15.50 2.68
C GLN A 220 -17.80 14.58 3.75
N LYS A 221 -18.13 15.13 4.93
CA LYS A 221 -18.73 14.35 6.03
C LYS A 221 -20.10 13.80 5.64
N ASN A 222 -20.90 14.59 4.92
CA ASN A 222 -22.22 14.19 4.44
C ASN A 222 -22.12 13.13 3.34
N GLU A 223 -21.20 13.30 2.39
CA GLU A 223 -20.91 12.31 1.34
C GLU A 223 -20.48 10.97 1.96
N LEU A 224 -19.55 10.99 2.93
CA LEU A 224 -19.11 9.78 3.63
C LEU A 224 -20.26 9.11 4.39
N ALA A 225 -21.07 9.87 5.11
CA ALA A 225 -22.23 9.34 5.85
C ALA A 225 -23.24 8.69 4.90
N MET A 226 -23.47 9.29 3.73
CA MET A 226 -24.32 8.72 2.69
C MET A 226 -23.75 7.40 2.17
N LEU A 227 -22.46 7.34 1.84
CA LEU A 227 -21.82 6.08 1.40
C LEU A 227 -21.94 4.99 2.46
N LYS A 228 -21.66 5.31 3.72
CA LYS A 228 -21.77 4.36 4.83
C LYS A 228 -23.19 3.80 4.94
N ARG A 229 -24.20 4.69 4.95
CA ARG A 229 -25.62 4.29 5.03
C ARG A 229 -26.05 3.42 3.86
N LYS A 230 -25.61 3.75 2.64
CA LYS A 230 -26.00 3.02 1.42
C LYS A 230 -25.29 1.68 1.27
N TYR A 231 -23.97 1.63 1.51
CA TYR A 231 -23.13 0.53 1.03
C TYR A 231 -22.62 -0.42 2.10
N ILE A 232 -22.51 -0.02 3.38
CA ILE A 232 -22.14 -0.95 4.46
C ILE A 232 -23.15 -2.11 4.60
N PRO A 233 -24.49 -1.89 4.58
CA PRO A 233 -25.46 -2.98 4.63
C PRO A 233 -25.38 -3.95 3.46
N GLN A 234 -24.80 -3.51 2.33
CA GLN A 234 -24.57 -4.31 1.14
C GLN A 234 -23.21 -5.04 1.16
N GLY A 235 -22.46 -4.94 2.26
CA GLY A 235 -21.17 -5.61 2.44
C GLY A 235 -19.97 -4.92 1.79
N VAL A 236 -20.10 -3.64 1.43
CA VAL A 236 -19.00 -2.81 0.93
C VAL A 236 -18.22 -2.21 2.10
N TYR A 237 -16.89 -2.26 2.03
CA TYR A 237 -16.02 -1.64 3.02
C TYR A 237 -15.92 -0.13 2.76
N VAL A 238 -16.45 0.70 3.65
CA VAL A 238 -16.46 2.16 3.47
C VAL A 238 -15.65 2.84 4.56
N TYR A 239 -14.66 3.64 4.18
CA TYR A 239 -13.85 4.39 5.15
C TYR A 239 -13.32 5.72 4.61
N LEU A 240 -12.96 6.60 5.53
CA LEU A 240 -12.27 7.86 5.26
C LEU A 240 -10.76 7.61 5.33
N LYS A 241 -10.02 7.98 4.28
CA LYS A 241 -8.58 7.77 4.13
C LYS A 241 -7.86 9.11 4.25
N SER A 242 -6.82 9.19 5.08
CA SER A 242 -5.94 10.37 5.14
C SER A 242 -5.13 10.55 3.85
N GLN A 243 -4.74 11.80 3.57
CA GLN A 243 -3.97 12.16 2.36
C GLN A 243 -2.52 11.69 2.50
N ASP A 244 -2.03 10.91 1.54
CA ASP A 244 -0.59 10.64 1.47
C ASP A 244 0.12 11.84 0.82
N GLN A 245 1.41 11.99 1.07
CA GLN A 245 2.26 13.04 0.49
C GLN A 245 1.79 14.46 0.81
N ARG A 246 1.43 14.68 2.08
CA ARG A 246 0.95 15.96 2.62
C ARG A 246 1.97 17.07 2.45
N TRP A 247 3.27 16.77 2.47
CA TRP A 247 4.37 17.70 2.15
C TRP A 247 4.24 18.41 0.79
N TYR A 248 3.43 17.87 -0.14
CA TYR A 248 3.17 18.47 -1.45
C TYR A 248 1.96 19.42 -1.46
N ARG A 249 1.25 19.58 -0.34
CA ARG A 249 0.01 20.36 -0.24
C ARG A 249 0.25 21.64 0.57
N ASN A 250 -0.44 22.71 0.18
CA ASN A 250 -0.42 23.97 0.94
C ASN A 250 -1.16 23.83 2.28
N HIS A 251 -2.31 23.13 2.27
CA HIS A 251 -3.17 22.93 3.44
C HIS A 251 -3.63 21.47 3.51
N PRO A 252 -2.74 20.52 3.86
CA PRO A 252 -3.13 19.13 4.00
C PRO A 252 -4.04 18.94 5.22
N ALA A 253 -4.99 17.99 5.11
CA ALA A 253 -5.76 17.56 6.27
C ALA A 253 -4.84 16.82 7.28
N GLU A 254 -5.21 16.84 8.55
CA GLU A 254 -4.54 16.04 9.56
C GLU A 254 -4.68 14.54 9.27
N SER A 255 -3.68 13.78 9.71
CA SER A 255 -3.70 12.33 9.54
C SER A 255 -4.26 11.63 10.76
N ARG A 256 -5.07 10.61 10.52
CA ARG A 256 -5.56 9.67 11.55
C ARG A 256 -4.90 8.30 11.43
N ALA A 257 -3.91 8.17 10.54
CA ALA A 257 -3.29 6.91 10.22
C ALA A 257 -2.21 6.56 11.26
N ILE A 258 -2.40 5.48 12.02
CA ILE A 258 -1.47 5.01 13.07
C ILE A 258 -0.05 4.86 12.52
N HIS A 259 0.09 4.36 11.30
CA HIS A 259 1.40 4.12 10.70
C HIS A 259 2.20 5.40 10.43
N TRP A 260 1.62 6.60 10.51
CA TRP A 260 2.38 7.87 10.43
C TRP A 260 2.81 8.38 11.81
N ASN A 261 2.22 7.86 12.88
CA ASN A 261 2.63 8.17 14.24
C ASN A 261 3.87 7.34 14.66
N GLU A 262 4.09 6.20 14.00
CA GLU A 262 5.26 5.35 14.18
C GLU A 262 6.41 5.73 13.23
N PHE A 263 7.63 5.28 13.55
CA PHE A 263 8.73 5.39 12.60
C PHE A 263 8.47 4.56 11.33
N CYS A 264 9.03 5.00 10.21
CA CYS A 264 8.89 4.32 8.93
C CYS A 264 9.54 2.92 8.95
N GLN A 265 8.72 1.90 8.79
CA GLN A 265 9.15 0.49 8.84
C GLN A 265 9.52 -0.09 7.47
N PHE A 266 9.17 0.59 6.36
CA PHE A 266 9.42 0.13 4.99
C PHE A 266 10.86 -0.37 4.73
N PRO A 267 11.93 0.28 5.24
CA PRO A 267 13.30 -0.18 4.97
C PRO A 267 13.59 -1.61 5.41
N TRP A 268 12.84 -2.13 6.39
CA TRP A 268 13.02 -3.46 6.96
C TRP A 268 11.81 -4.38 6.78
N SER A 269 10.66 -3.85 6.37
CA SER A 269 9.42 -4.64 6.30
C SER A 269 8.98 -4.99 4.89
N SER A 270 9.35 -4.22 3.85
CA SER A 270 8.90 -4.51 2.50
C SER A 270 9.67 -3.78 1.39
N MET A 271 9.36 -4.12 0.14
CA MET A 271 9.82 -3.44 -1.08
C MET A 271 8.66 -3.20 -2.04
N SER A 272 8.79 -2.25 -2.95
CA SER A 272 7.84 -2.04 -4.06
C SER A 272 8.55 -2.17 -5.40
N ILE A 273 7.80 -2.48 -6.45
CA ILE A 273 8.32 -2.71 -7.79
C ILE A 273 7.57 -1.79 -8.77
N HIS A 274 8.32 -0.98 -9.53
CA HIS A 274 7.81 -0.11 -10.59
C HIS A 274 7.44 -0.91 -11.86
N SER A 275 6.70 -0.29 -12.77
CA SER A 275 6.28 -0.94 -14.02
C SER A 275 7.42 -1.29 -14.98
N ASP A 276 8.62 -0.73 -14.77
CA ASP A 276 9.86 -1.09 -15.47
C ASP A 276 10.68 -2.19 -14.78
N GLY A 277 10.13 -2.77 -13.71
CA GLY A 277 10.79 -3.80 -12.91
C GLY A 277 11.84 -3.26 -11.95
N SER A 278 12.01 -1.94 -11.84
CA SER A 278 12.89 -1.31 -10.84
C SER A 278 12.34 -1.52 -9.43
N VAL A 279 13.21 -1.94 -8.52
CA VAL A 279 12.88 -2.15 -7.10
C VAL A 279 13.17 -0.88 -6.33
N VAL A 280 12.16 -0.40 -5.60
CA VAL A 280 12.23 0.81 -4.76
C VAL A 280 11.82 0.48 -3.32
N PRO A 281 12.21 1.28 -2.32
CA PRO A 281 12.00 0.92 -0.92
C PRO A 281 10.54 0.99 -0.45
N CYS A 282 9.70 1.82 -1.06
CA CYS A 282 8.31 1.97 -0.63
C CYS A 282 7.42 2.54 -1.76
N CYS A 283 6.11 2.51 -1.54
CA CYS A 283 5.10 2.99 -2.48
C CYS A 283 5.11 4.51 -2.69
N THR A 284 5.78 5.28 -1.83
CA THR A 284 5.85 6.75 -1.99
C THR A 284 6.91 7.18 -3.00
N ILE A 285 7.80 6.28 -3.44
CA ILE A 285 8.81 6.56 -4.47
C ILE A 285 8.14 6.51 -5.85
N TYR A 286 7.96 7.68 -6.48
CA TYR A 286 7.24 7.83 -7.75
C TYR A 286 8.14 7.97 -8.98
N ASN A 287 9.42 8.31 -8.78
CA ASN A 287 10.44 8.41 -9.83
C ASN A 287 11.64 7.51 -9.50
N HIS A 288 12.63 7.49 -10.39
CA HIS A 288 13.90 6.76 -10.21
C HIS A 288 14.87 7.43 -9.23
N GLU A 289 14.36 8.18 -8.25
CA GLU A 289 15.17 8.87 -7.24
C GLU A 289 15.80 7.91 -6.21
N MET A 290 15.30 6.67 -6.12
CA MET A 290 15.79 5.67 -5.16
C MET A 290 15.60 4.24 -5.66
N ILE A 291 16.32 3.87 -6.73
CA ILE A 291 16.38 2.50 -7.23
C ILE A 291 17.36 1.68 -6.39
N LEU A 292 16.91 0.52 -5.91
CA LEU A 292 17.68 -0.40 -5.07
C LEU A 292 18.11 -1.68 -5.81
N GLY A 293 17.54 -1.93 -6.98
CA GLY A 293 17.86 -3.05 -7.87
C GLY A 293 16.86 -3.15 -9.01
N ASN A 294 16.98 -4.15 -9.88
CA ASN A 294 16.01 -4.40 -10.94
C ASN A 294 15.74 -5.90 -11.12
N THR A 295 14.45 -6.25 -11.18
CA THR A 295 13.95 -7.64 -11.24
C THR A 295 14.28 -8.38 -12.54
N ALA A 296 14.66 -7.65 -13.61
CA ALA A 296 15.13 -8.26 -14.85
C ALA A 296 16.52 -8.90 -14.68
N ARG A 297 17.32 -8.42 -13.72
CA ARG A 297 18.73 -8.79 -13.54
C ARG A 297 18.96 -9.63 -12.28
N GLU A 298 18.22 -9.36 -11.21
CA GLU A 298 18.49 -9.91 -9.89
C GLU A 298 17.24 -10.53 -9.24
N LYS A 299 17.44 -11.55 -8.41
CA LYS A 299 16.38 -12.11 -7.55
C LYS A 299 16.05 -11.11 -6.44
N LEU A 300 14.78 -11.03 -6.02
CA LEU A 300 14.31 -10.11 -4.97
C LEU A 300 15.12 -10.25 -3.68
N LYS A 301 15.46 -11.48 -3.30
CA LYS A 301 16.29 -11.76 -2.10
C LYS A 301 17.70 -11.21 -2.21
N ALA A 302 18.29 -11.22 -3.41
CA ALA A 302 19.62 -10.65 -3.64
C ALA A 302 19.57 -9.13 -3.50
N ILE A 303 18.59 -8.47 -4.15
CA ILE A 303 18.36 -7.03 -4.05
C ILE A 303 18.16 -6.62 -2.58
N TRP A 304 17.24 -7.29 -1.85
CA TRP A 304 16.90 -7.01 -0.45
C TRP A 304 18.07 -7.04 0.53
N ASN A 305 19.01 -7.95 0.30
CA ASN A 305 20.20 -8.12 1.14
C ASN A 305 21.45 -7.47 0.52
N GLY A 306 21.31 -6.84 -0.63
CA GLY A 306 22.38 -6.21 -1.40
C GLY A 306 22.84 -4.89 -0.81
N THR A 307 23.93 -4.37 -1.37
CA THR A 307 24.61 -3.16 -0.90
C THR A 307 23.72 -1.93 -0.95
N SER A 308 22.89 -1.78 -1.99
CA SER A 308 21.97 -0.63 -2.14
C SER A 308 20.96 -0.57 -0.99
N TYR A 309 20.35 -1.70 -0.63
CA TYR A 309 19.44 -1.77 0.50
C TYR A 309 20.12 -1.52 1.85
N LYS A 310 21.34 -2.06 2.05
CA LYS A 310 22.14 -1.79 3.26
C LYS A 310 22.44 -0.29 3.41
N LYS A 311 22.87 0.35 2.32
CA LYS A 311 23.11 1.81 2.28
C LYS A 311 21.84 2.60 2.57
N PHE A 312 20.71 2.20 1.98
CA PHE A 312 19.42 2.83 2.23
C PHE A 312 19.00 2.76 3.71
N ARG A 313 19.07 1.58 4.34
CA ARG A 313 18.74 1.41 5.76
C ARG A 313 19.63 2.26 6.66
N GLU A 314 20.93 2.34 6.36
CA GLU A 314 21.85 3.21 7.09
C GLU A 314 21.51 4.68 6.92
N GLN A 315 21.24 5.14 5.68
CA GLN A 315 20.78 6.51 5.41
C GLN A 315 19.49 6.86 6.16
N HIS A 316 18.61 5.88 6.36
CA HIS A 316 17.37 6.03 7.11
C HIS A 316 17.62 6.17 8.62
N ILE A 317 18.58 5.43 9.17
CA ILE A 317 19.01 5.51 10.57
C ILE A 317 19.69 6.85 10.88
N ILE A 318 20.60 7.31 10.00
CA ILE A 318 21.36 8.56 10.21
C ILE A 318 20.63 9.82 9.74
N MET A 319 19.39 9.69 9.26
CA MET A 319 18.60 10.79 8.66
C MET A 319 19.39 11.59 7.62
N ASN A 320 19.85 10.92 6.56
CA ASN A 320 20.60 11.60 5.51
C ASN A 320 19.81 12.77 4.92
N ALA A 321 20.32 13.99 5.10
CA ALA A 321 19.65 15.23 4.72
C ALA A 321 19.32 15.36 3.22
N LYS A 322 19.96 14.58 2.34
CA LYS A 322 19.70 14.56 0.89
C LYS A 322 18.68 13.49 0.50
N SER A 323 18.27 12.62 1.42
CA SER A 323 17.30 11.57 1.14
C SER A 323 15.89 12.15 0.97
N LYS A 324 15.12 11.59 0.03
CA LYS A 324 13.68 11.88 -0.06
C LYS A 324 12.95 11.60 1.25
N CYS A 325 13.36 10.54 1.97
CA CYS A 325 12.75 10.18 3.25
C CYS A 325 12.83 11.32 4.29
N THR A 326 13.90 12.12 4.25
CA THR A 326 14.12 13.21 5.21
C THR A 326 13.54 14.54 4.72
N THR A 327 13.47 14.74 3.41
CA THR A 327 13.08 16.04 2.82
C THR A 327 11.65 16.10 2.30
N ARG A 328 11.06 14.97 1.89
CA ARG A 328 9.80 14.88 1.13
C ARG A 328 9.04 13.59 1.46
N CYS A 329 8.80 13.35 2.75
CA CYS A 329 7.99 12.23 3.24
C CYS A 329 7.25 12.63 4.52
N ASP A 330 6.02 12.14 4.69
CA ASP A 330 5.21 12.44 5.89
C ASP A 330 5.49 11.50 7.07
N MET A 331 6.31 10.46 6.85
CA MET A 331 6.63 9.44 7.84
C MET A 331 7.77 9.91 8.73
N LYS A 332 7.64 9.69 10.03
CA LYS A 332 8.76 9.90 10.96
C LYS A 332 9.88 8.90 10.69
N LEU A 333 11.12 9.32 10.84
CA LEU A 333 12.28 8.43 10.69
C LEU A 333 12.77 7.97 12.06
N ILE A 334 13.21 6.72 12.16
CA ILE A 334 13.74 6.17 13.43
C ILE A 334 14.89 7.02 13.98
N GLY A 335 15.65 7.69 13.09
CA GLY A 335 16.75 8.56 13.47
C GLY A 335 16.36 9.79 14.30
N GLU A 336 15.08 10.19 14.31
CA GLU A 336 14.58 11.27 15.17
C GLU A 336 14.71 10.94 16.67
N TRP A 337 14.75 9.64 17.00
CA TRP A 337 14.86 9.13 18.36
C TRP A 337 16.24 8.50 18.65
N ILE A 338 17.21 8.66 17.75
CA ILE A 338 18.56 8.10 17.92
C ILE A 338 19.50 9.13 18.55
N GLY A 339 20.27 8.67 19.54
CA GLY A 339 21.32 9.44 20.22
C GLY A 339 22.52 9.66 19.30
N ALA A 340 23.22 10.77 19.49
CA ALA A 340 24.42 11.11 18.73
C ALA A 340 25.41 9.92 18.68
#